data_AF-A0A4Y2PPU9-F1
#
_entry.id   AF-A0A4Y2PPU9-F1
#
_cell.length_a   1.000
_cell.length_b   1.000
_cell.length_c   1.000
_cell.angle_alpha   90.00
_cell.angle_beta   90.00
_cell.angle_gamma   90.00
#
_symmetry.space_group_name_H-M   'P 1'
#
loop_
_entity.id
_entity.type
_entity.pdbx_description
1 polymer ?
#
loop_
_entity_poly.entity_id
_entity_poly.type
_entity_poly.pdbx_seq_one_letter_code
_entity_poly.pdbx_strand_id
1 'polypeptide(L)'
;MQLLDLKTKDLWSGKSTELKSKLEELEVQKCMHIAQHKWTALKEIPRVEALIFGAWNSLPECYSDVKKLAYGVLTIFRSDIFVRASFLFHEYNKK
;
A
#
# COMPACT_ATOMS: atom_id res chain seq x y z
N MET A 1 24.81 21.98 -4.72
CA MET A 1 23.62 21.30 -4.15
C MET A 1 22.88 20.57 -5.28
N GLN A 2 23.51 19.56 -5.92
CA GLN A 2 22.95 18.85 -7.10
C GLN A 2 23.17 17.33 -7.02
N LEU A 3 24.28 16.89 -6.42
CA LEU A 3 24.60 15.47 -6.25
C LEU A 3 23.64 14.74 -5.29
N LEU A 4 23.13 15.45 -4.27
CA LEU A 4 22.14 14.93 -3.32
C LEU A 4 20.77 14.73 -3.98
N ASP A 5 20.39 15.61 -4.89
CA ASP A 5 19.12 15.56 -5.61
C ASP A 5 19.08 14.40 -6.61
N LEU A 6 20.18 14.17 -7.34
CA LEU A 6 20.29 13.05 -8.29
C LEU A 6 20.25 11.69 -7.58
N LYS A 7 21.04 11.51 -6.50
CA LYS A 7 21.01 10.28 -5.69
C LYS A 7 19.63 10.01 -5.08
N THR A 8 18.92 11.07 -4.74
CA THR A 8 17.57 10.99 -4.17
C THR A 8 16.59 10.53 -5.25
N LYS A 9 16.65 11.09 -6.45
CA LYS A 9 15.81 10.68 -7.59
C LYS A 9 15.99 9.20 -7.96
N ASP A 10 17.24 8.72 -8.01
CA ASP A 10 17.54 7.31 -8.32
C ASP A 10 17.10 6.36 -7.20
N LEU A 11 17.26 6.77 -5.93
CA LEU A 11 16.75 6.02 -4.79
C LEU A 11 15.21 5.91 -4.83
N TRP A 12 14.53 7.02 -5.12
CA TRP A 12 13.06 7.06 -5.20
C TRP A 12 12.52 6.26 -6.38
N SER A 13 13.16 6.34 -7.54
CA SER A 13 12.74 5.60 -8.74
C SER A 13 12.94 4.10 -8.57
N GLY A 14 14.06 3.67 -7.97
CA GLY A 14 14.32 2.27 -7.63
C GLY A 14 13.30 1.73 -6.62
N LYS A 15 13.09 2.44 -5.51
CA LYS A 15 12.13 2.04 -4.46
C LYS A 15 10.68 2.03 -4.94
N SER A 16 10.29 2.99 -5.78
CA SER A 16 8.94 3.03 -6.36
C SER A 16 8.72 1.89 -7.34
N THR A 17 9.71 1.58 -8.18
CA THR A 17 9.64 0.44 -9.11
C THR A 17 9.53 -0.88 -8.34
N GLU A 18 10.35 -1.07 -7.30
CA GLU A 18 10.30 -2.25 -6.44
C GLU A 18 8.94 -2.41 -5.75
N LEU A 19 8.40 -1.33 -5.18
CA LEU A 19 7.08 -1.33 -4.56
C LEU A 19 5.98 -1.65 -5.58
N LYS A 20 6.04 -1.05 -6.77
CA LYS A 20 5.08 -1.30 -7.85
C LYS A 20 5.07 -2.78 -8.26
N SER A 21 6.23 -3.39 -8.50
CA SER A 21 6.31 -4.81 -8.86
C SER A 21 5.76 -5.71 -7.75
N LYS A 22 6.05 -5.41 -6.47
CA LYS A 22 5.47 -6.16 -5.34
C LYS A 22 3.95 -6.04 -5.26
N LEU A 23 3.39 -4.87 -5.59
CA LEU A 23 1.94 -4.68 -5.65
C LEU A 23 1.29 -5.43 -6.82
N GLU A 24 1.93 -5.41 -7.99
CA GLU A 24 1.48 -6.18 -9.16
C GLU A 24 1.49 -7.68 -8.88
N GLU A 25 2.57 -8.20 -8.30
CA GLU A 25 2.67 -9.61 -7.91
C GLU A 25 1.59 -10.00 -6.89
N LEU A 26 1.33 -9.13 -5.90
CA LEU A 26 0.28 -9.35 -4.91
C LEU A 26 -1.12 -9.45 -5.55
N GLU A 27 -1.40 -8.59 -6.53
CA GLU A 27 -2.68 -8.60 -7.24
C GLU A 27 -2.84 -9.86 -8.09
N VAL A 28 -1.77 -10.29 -8.76
CA VAL A 28 -1.73 -11.56 -9.51
C VAL A 28 -1.99 -12.76 -8.57
N GLN A 29 -1.34 -12.79 -7.40
CA GLN A 29 -1.55 -13.85 -6.41
C GLN A 29 -3.00 -13.90 -5.90
N LYS A 30 -3.61 -12.73 -5.61
CA LYS A 30 -5.03 -12.66 -5.23
C LYS A 30 -5.93 -13.21 -6.33
N CYS A 31 -5.71 -12.79 -7.57
CA CYS A 31 -6.48 -13.28 -8.72
C CYS A 31 -6.36 -14.80 -8.88
N MET A 32 -5.15 -15.35 -8.76
CA MET A 32 -4.94 -16.80 -8.79
C MET A 32 -5.67 -17.53 -7.67
N HIS A 33 -5.65 -17.01 -6.43
CA HIS A 33 -6.33 -17.63 -5.31
C HIS A 33 -7.86 -17.54 -5.40
N ILE A 34 -8.40 -16.44 -5.94
CA ILE A 34 -9.84 -16.31 -6.23
C ILE A 34 -10.24 -17.31 -7.31
N ALA A 35 -9.49 -17.40 -8.41
CA ALA A 35 -9.76 -18.35 -9.49
C ALA A 35 -9.70 -19.81 -9.02
N GLN A 36 -8.88 -20.10 -8.00
CA GLN A 36 -8.75 -21.42 -7.38
C GLN A 36 -9.70 -21.63 -6.18
N HIS A 37 -10.58 -20.66 -5.86
CA HIS A 37 -11.46 -20.68 -4.68
C HIS A 37 -10.74 -20.94 -3.34
N LYS A 38 -9.46 -20.55 -3.22
CA LYS A 38 -8.64 -20.74 -2.03
C LYS A 38 -8.77 -19.56 -1.07
N TRP A 39 -9.94 -19.45 -0.44
CA TRP A 39 -10.28 -18.35 0.48
C TRP A 39 -9.40 -18.25 1.72
N THR A 40 -8.84 -19.37 2.19
CA THR A 40 -7.90 -19.40 3.32
C THR A 40 -6.55 -18.79 2.96
N ALA A 41 -6.00 -19.11 1.79
CA ALA A 41 -4.75 -18.53 1.30
C ALA A 41 -4.89 -17.02 1.03
N LEU A 42 -6.08 -16.56 0.60
CA LEU A 42 -6.36 -15.13 0.42
C LEU A 42 -6.26 -14.33 1.73
N LYS A 43 -6.57 -14.94 2.89
CA LYS A 43 -6.47 -14.29 4.20
C LYS A 43 -5.02 -14.11 4.66
N GLU A 44 -4.10 -14.94 4.16
CA GLU A 44 -2.68 -14.89 4.50
C GLU A 44 -1.88 -13.95 3.59
N ILE A 45 -2.45 -13.54 2.44
CA ILE A 45 -1.82 -12.54 1.57
C ILE A 45 -1.62 -11.23 2.35
N PRO A 46 -0.39 -10.69 2.37
CA PRO A 46 -0.11 -9.45 3.07
C PRO A 46 -0.96 -8.30 2.48
N ARG A 47 -1.45 -7.44 3.37
CA ARG A 47 -2.24 -6.30 2.93
C ARG A 47 -1.35 -5.32 2.14
N VAL A 48 -1.94 -4.64 1.17
CA VAL A 48 -1.25 -3.61 0.35
C VAL A 48 -0.60 -2.56 1.27
N GLU A 49 -1.28 -2.22 2.35
CA GLU A 49 -0.80 -1.29 3.37
C GLU A 49 0.47 -1.78 4.06
N ALA A 50 0.62 -3.09 4.30
CA ALA A 50 1.81 -3.66 4.92
C ALA A 50 3.03 -3.55 3.99
N LEU A 51 2.85 -3.77 2.69
CA LEU A 51 3.90 -3.59 1.69
C LEU A 51 4.31 -2.12 1.56
N ILE A 52 3.34 -1.22 1.52
CA ILE A 52 3.57 0.23 1.49
C ILE A 52 4.34 0.65 2.75
N PHE A 53 3.88 0.25 3.94
CA PHE A 53 4.53 0.57 5.22
C PHE A 53 5.97 0.04 5.30
N GLY A 54 6.20 -1.19 4.86
CA GLY A 54 7.55 -1.78 4.78
C GLY A 54 8.48 -1.00 3.87
N ALA A 55 7.99 -0.59 2.68
CA ALA A 55 8.77 0.22 1.75
C ALA A 55 9.13 1.59 2.35
N TRP A 56 8.19 2.28 2.98
CA TRP A 56 8.44 3.57 3.65
C TRP A 56 9.41 3.44 4.84
N ASN A 57 9.29 2.38 5.64
CA ASN A 57 10.22 2.15 6.76
C ASN A 57 11.65 1.88 6.28
N SER A 58 11.83 1.25 5.12
CA SER A 58 13.15 0.98 4.54
C SER A 58 13.90 2.22 4.03
N LEU A 59 13.25 3.39 3.97
CA LEU A 59 13.91 4.64 3.59
C LEU A 59 14.81 5.17 4.73
N PRO A 60 15.84 5.98 4.43
CA PRO A 60 16.68 6.58 5.45
C PRO A 60 15.92 7.47 6.44
N GLU A 61 16.49 7.68 7.64
CA GLU A 61 15.88 8.47 8.71
C GLU A 61 15.74 9.96 8.37
N CYS A 62 16.54 10.47 7.44
CA CYS A 62 16.42 11.85 6.93
C CYS A 62 15.07 12.13 6.24
N TYR A 63 14.24 11.11 6.00
CA TYR A 63 12.86 11.22 5.50
C TYR A 63 11.79 11.03 6.60
N SER A 64 12.17 11.01 7.87
CA SER A 64 11.26 10.67 8.99
C SER A 64 10.01 11.55 9.06
N ASP A 65 10.11 12.85 8.79
CA ASP A 65 8.94 13.74 8.79
C ASP A 65 8.02 13.50 7.59
N VAL A 66 8.58 13.19 6.43
CA VAL A 66 7.82 12.77 5.24
C VAL A 66 7.08 11.46 5.50
N LYS A 67 7.72 10.51 6.20
CA LYS A 67 7.07 9.25 6.61
C LYS A 67 5.89 9.52 7.53
N LYS A 68 6.05 10.38 8.55
CA LYS A 68 4.95 10.75 9.47
C LYS A 68 3.77 11.37 8.71
N LEU A 69 4.04 12.26 7.76
CA LEU A 69 3.00 12.87 6.93
C LEU A 69 2.29 11.82 6.07
N ALA A 70 3.04 10.95 5.38
CA ALA A 70 2.49 9.87 4.58
C ALA A 70 1.60 8.93 5.42
N TYR A 71 2.01 8.61 6.65
CA TYR A 71 1.21 7.81 7.58
C TYR A 71 -0.06 8.53 8.04
N GLY A 72 0.02 9.84 8.32
CA GLY A 72 -1.16 10.66 8.63
C GLY A 72 -2.18 10.66 7.48
N VAL A 73 -1.70 10.91 6.26
CA VAL A 73 -2.52 10.91 5.05
C VAL A 73 -3.14 9.54 4.78
N LEU A 74 -2.37 8.46 4.87
CA LEU A 74 -2.88 7.08 4.74
C LEU A 74 -3.97 6.76 5.78
N THR A 75 -3.85 7.27 7.00
CA THR A 75 -4.82 7.06 8.08
C THR A 75 -6.14 7.82 7.82
N ILE A 76 -6.06 9.01 7.23
CA ILE A 76 -7.24 9.80 6.83
C ILE A 76 -7.97 9.10 5.68
N PHE A 77 -7.26 8.78 4.59
CA PHE A 77 -7.84 8.06 3.46
C PHE A 77 -8.42 6.69 3.84
N ARG A 78 -7.78 6.00 4.80
CA ARG A 78 -8.30 4.75 5.38
C ARG A 78 -9.65 4.97 6.05
N SER A 79 -9.84 6.09 6.75
CA SER A 79 -11.10 6.42 7.41
C SER A 79 -12.18 6.75 6.40
N ASP A 80 -11.86 7.50 5.35
CA ASP A 80 -12.83 7.89 4.30
C ASP A 80 -13.29 6.69 3.45
N ILE A 81 -12.36 5.82 3.01
CA ILE A 81 -12.70 4.62 2.24
C ILE A 81 -13.48 3.63 3.12
N PHE A 82 -13.10 3.45 4.39
CA PHE A 82 -13.78 2.55 5.31
C PHE A 82 -15.19 3.03 5.66
N VAL A 83 -15.37 4.33 5.95
CA VAL A 83 -16.69 4.93 6.20
C VAL A 83 -17.58 4.79 4.96
N ARG A 84 -17.05 5.07 3.77
CA ARG A 84 -17.80 4.95 2.52
C ARG A 84 -18.16 3.51 2.18
N ALA A 85 -17.25 2.56 2.38
CA ALA A 85 -17.51 1.14 2.19
C ALA A 85 -18.56 0.60 3.18
N SER A 86 -18.50 1.04 4.45
CA SER A 86 -19.48 0.66 5.48
C SER A 86 -20.88 1.19 5.18
N PHE A 87 -20.97 2.43 4.69
CA PHE A 87 -22.24 3.02 4.24
C PHE A 87 -22.86 2.25 3.07
N LEU A 88 -22.06 1.92 2.05
CA LEU A 88 -22.53 1.14 0.89
C LEU A 88 -22.93 -0.29 1.28
N PHE A 89 -22.18 -0.94 2.18
CA PHE A 89 -22.52 -2.27 2.69
C PHE A 89 -23.82 -2.26 3.51
N HIS A 90 -24.03 -1.22 4.31
CA HIS A 90 -25.27 -1.02 5.06
C HIS A 90 -26.47 -0.75 4.12
N GLU A 91 -26.32 0.07 3.08
CA GLU A 91 -27.37 0.29 2.07
C GLU A 91 -27.68 -0.97 1.26
N TYR A 92 -26.67 -1.77 0.90
CA TYR A 92 -26.87 -3.03 0.19
C TYR A 92 -27.65 -4.07 1.02
N ASN A 93 -27.40 -4.16 2.33
CA ASN A 93 -28.11 -5.08 3.24
C ASN A 93 -29.51 -4.59 3.66
N LYS A 94 -29.92 -3.38 3.25
CA LYS A 94 -31.29 -2.88 3.46
C LYS A 94 -32.26 -3.22 2.32
N LYS A 95 -31.76 -3.80 1.22
CA LYS A 95 -32.57 -4.39 0.13
C LYS A 95 -32.84 -5.86 0.38
#